data_AF-C5LTK3-F1
#
_entry.id   AF-C5LTK3-F1
#
_cell.length_a   1.000
_cell.length_b   1.000
_cell.length_c   1.000
_cell.angle_alpha   90.00
_cell.angle_beta   90.00
_cell.angle_gamma   90.00
#
_symmetry.space_group_name_H-M   'P 1'
#
loop_
_entity.id
_entity.type
_entity.pdbx_description
1 polymer ?
#
loop_
_entity_poly.entity_id
_entity_poly.type
_entity_poly.pdbx_seq_one_letter_code
_entity_poly.pdbx_strand_id
1 'polypeptide(L)'
;MTTDEPNASTPDKVTDLTDTGSTSNSVALNWTAPADNGAMILRYIISEGDNTYTVDGHDTSYTTPFSDGVSVSWSKANNPQCDLPVTAYRVIDDDGNELCQVAANDDDGALWCDVTGLQPSTSYNIRVQAKNSAAGWSTKSSSPVKMSTIAS
;
A
#
# COMPACT_ATOMS: atom_id res chain seq x y z
N MET A 1 0.93 26.51 -26.25
CA MET A 1 -0.45 25.99 -26.09
C MET A 1 -0.62 24.88 -27.10
N THR A 2 -0.81 23.65 -26.63
CA THR A 2 -1.24 22.51 -27.44
C THR A 2 -2.24 21.74 -26.58
N THR A 3 -3.52 22.05 -26.86
CA THR A 3 -4.73 21.21 -26.75
C THR A 3 -4.94 20.38 -25.47
N ASP A 4 -5.87 20.85 -24.62
CA ASP A 4 -6.74 19.98 -23.79
C ASP A 4 -7.23 18.79 -24.63
N GLU A 5 -7.10 17.58 -24.12
CA GLU A 5 -7.74 16.39 -24.69
C GLU A 5 -9.24 16.43 -24.28
N PRO A 6 -10.19 16.71 -25.21
CA PRO A 6 -11.53 17.18 -24.81
C PRO A 6 -12.56 16.07 -24.65
N ASN A 7 -12.18 14.84 -24.28
CA ASN A 7 -13.13 13.72 -24.23
C ASN A 7 -12.94 12.77 -23.05
N ALA A 8 -12.28 13.19 -21.97
CA ALA A 8 -12.29 12.41 -20.74
C ALA A 8 -13.72 12.22 -20.20
N SER A 9 -14.08 10.99 -19.82
CA SER A 9 -15.36 10.70 -19.17
C SER A 9 -15.16 10.06 -17.79
N THR A 10 -16.26 9.77 -17.09
CA THR A 10 -16.19 9.08 -15.80
C THR A 10 -15.46 7.74 -15.94
N PRO A 11 -14.58 7.37 -15.00
CA PRO A 11 -13.99 6.03 -14.97
C PRO A 11 -15.06 4.95 -14.91
N ASP A 12 -14.73 3.78 -15.46
CA ASP A 12 -15.61 2.61 -15.40
C ASP A 12 -15.78 2.09 -13.96
N LYS A 13 -16.60 1.04 -13.80
CA LYS A 13 -16.71 0.34 -12.53
C LYS A 13 -15.42 -0.44 -12.22
N VAL A 14 -15.01 -0.41 -10.95
CA VAL A 14 -14.04 -1.36 -10.39
C VAL A 14 -14.59 -2.78 -10.61
N THR A 15 -13.71 -3.71 -10.97
CA THR A 15 -14.05 -5.14 -11.17
C THR A 15 -13.18 -6.02 -10.27
N ASP A 16 -13.54 -7.30 -10.15
CA ASP A 16 -12.80 -8.31 -9.38
C ASP A 16 -12.47 -7.87 -7.93
N LEU A 17 -13.39 -7.13 -7.29
CA LEU A 17 -13.24 -6.80 -5.88
C LEU A 17 -13.32 -8.08 -5.05
N THR A 18 -12.23 -8.43 -4.39
CA THR A 18 -12.10 -9.64 -3.57
C THR A 18 -11.56 -9.32 -2.19
N ASP A 19 -12.13 -9.96 -1.17
CA ASP A 19 -11.49 -10.11 0.14
C ASP A 19 -10.36 -11.16 0.00
N THR A 20 -9.16 -10.74 0.37
CA THR A 20 -7.94 -11.54 0.31
C THR A 20 -7.43 -11.95 1.67
N GLY A 21 -8.05 -11.47 2.75
CA GLY A 21 -7.69 -11.80 4.11
C GLY A 21 -8.48 -10.96 5.11
N SER A 22 -8.97 -11.62 6.15
CA SER A 22 -9.69 -10.97 7.25
C SER A 22 -9.16 -11.44 8.60
N THR A 23 -9.09 -10.52 9.55
CA THR A 23 -8.80 -10.81 10.97
C THR A 23 -9.99 -10.38 11.84
N SER A 24 -9.85 -10.42 13.16
CA SER A 24 -10.88 -9.90 14.09
C SER A 24 -11.12 -8.40 13.97
N ASN A 25 -10.19 -7.65 13.37
CA ASN A 25 -10.19 -6.18 13.35
C ASN A 25 -9.63 -5.57 12.04
N SER A 26 -9.38 -6.38 11.01
CA SER A 26 -8.93 -5.90 9.70
C SER A 26 -9.51 -6.71 8.55
N VAL A 27 -9.62 -6.07 7.39
CA VAL A 27 -9.95 -6.68 6.09
C VAL A 27 -8.97 -6.19 5.04
N ALA A 28 -8.50 -7.10 4.18
CA ALA A 28 -7.62 -6.84 3.06
C ALA A 28 -8.38 -7.05 1.74
N LEU A 29 -8.49 -6.00 0.94
CA LEU A 29 -9.21 -5.98 -0.32
C LEU A 29 -8.22 -5.84 -1.48
N ASN A 30 -8.48 -6.59 -2.55
CA ASN A 30 -7.87 -6.38 -3.87
C ASN A 30 -8.96 -6.13 -4.91
N TRP A 31 -8.65 -5.36 -5.95
CA TRP A 31 -9.55 -5.14 -7.08
C TRP A 31 -8.79 -4.89 -8.39
N THR A 32 -9.50 -4.99 -9.51
CA THR A 32 -9.01 -4.57 -10.82
C THR A 32 -9.37 -3.09 -11.06
N ALA A 33 -8.36 -2.29 -11.43
CA ALA A 33 -8.55 -0.88 -11.77
C ALA A 33 -9.53 -0.72 -12.94
N PRO A 34 -10.47 0.25 -12.88
CA PRO A 34 -11.36 0.55 -13.99
C PRO A 34 -10.62 1.21 -15.15
N ALA A 35 -11.25 1.24 -16.33
CA ALA A 35 -10.79 2.10 -17.40
C ALA A 35 -10.85 3.57 -16.96
N ASP A 36 -9.78 4.31 -17.20
CA ASP A 36 -9.62 5.72 -16.83
C ASP A 36 -10.39 6.67 -17.77
N ASN A 37 -10.83 6.14 -18.92
CA ASN A 37 -11.60 6.83 -19.94
C ASN A 37 -11.04 8.21 -20.32
N GLY A 38 -9.71 8.31 -20.43
CA GLY A 38 -9.02 9.51 -20.88
C GLY A 38 -8.67 10.51 -19.76
N ALA A 39 -8.89 10.17 -18.49
CA ALA A 39 -8.36 10.94 -17.36
C ALA A 39 -7.91 10.02 -16.23
N MET A 40 -6.73 10.30 -15.67
CA MET A 40 -6.17 9.50 -14.58
C MET A 40 -7.16 9.31 -13.42
N ILE A 41 -7.22 8.08 -12.91
CA ILE A 41 -7.93 7.78 -11.67
C ILE A 41 -7.14 8.42 -10.54
N LEU A 42 -7.78 9.30 -9.77
CA LEU A 42 -7.11 10.04 -8.69
C LEU A 42 -7.17 9.32 -7.35
N ARG A 43 -8.25 8.57 -7.11
CA ARG A 43 -8.49 7.88 -5.83
C ARG A 43 -9.61 6.86 -5.94
N TYR A 44 -9.54 5.84 -5.09
CA TYR A 44 -10.66 4.98 -4.75
C TYR A 44 -11.23 5.35 -3.38
N ILE A 45 -12.54 5.17 -3.23
CA ILE A 45 -13.24 5.32 -1.94
C ILE A 45 -13.70 3.94 -1.51
N ILE A 46 -13.15 3.46 -0.40
CA ILE A 46 -13.61 2.23 0.26
C ILE A 46 -14.59 2.64 1.36
N SER A 47 -15.77 2.03 1.38
CA SER A 47 -16.82 2.31 2.37
C SER A 47 -17.07 1.09 3.25
N GLU A 48 -17.03 1.29 4.57
CA GLU A 48 -17.34 0.29 5.59
C GLU A 48 -18.37 0.86 6.56
N GLY A 49 -19.64 0.48 6.39
CA GLY A 49 -20.74 1.12 7.12
C GLY A 49 -20.77 2.63 6.84
N ASP A 50 -20.64 3.44 7.90
CA ASP A 50 -20.57 4.90 7.81
C ASP A 50 -19.15 5.46 7.60
N ASN A 51 -18.12 4.60 7.67
CA ASN A 51 -16.72 4.99 7.50
C ASN A 51 -16.32 5.02 6.01
N THR A 52 -15.47 5.97 5.64
CA THR A 52 -14.89 6.06 4.29
C THR A 52 -13.38 6.21 4.34
N TYR A 53 -12.69 5.45 3.52
CA TYR A 53 -11.24 5.47 3.38
C TYR A 53 -10.85 5.83 1.95
N THR A 54 -9.84 6.67 1.79
CA THR A 54 -9.32 7.09 0.48
C THR A 54 -8.04 6.35 0.16
N VAL A 55 -8.01 5.73 -1.00
CA VAL A 55 -6.83 5.03 -1.56
C VAL A 55 -6.37 5.80 -2.79
N ASP A 56 -5.07 5.92 -3.02
CA ASP A 56 -4.55 6.60 -4.21
C ASP A 56 -5.00 5.86 -5.48
N GLY A 57 -5.26 6.60 -6.57
CA GLY A 57 -5.78 6.00 -7.81
C GLY A 57 -4.81 5.06 -8.52
N HIS A 58 -3.54 5.07 -8.14
CA HIS A 58 -2.53 4.11 -8.62
C HIS A 58 -2.55 2.78 -7.87
N ASP A 59 -3.11 2.73 -6.66
CA ASP A 59 -3.11 1.54 -5.82
C ASP A 59 -4.38 0.70 -6.06
N THR A 60 -4.23 -0.62 -6.15
CA THR A 60 -5.34 -1.58 -6.37
C THR A 60 -5.58 -2.51 -5.19
N SER A 61 -5.08 -2.13 -4.01
CA SER A 61 -5.20 -2.89 -2.77
C SER A 61 -5.45 -1.96 -1.58
N TYR A 62 -6.19 -2.43 -0.57
CA TYR A 62 -6.43 -1.69 0.67
C TYR A 62 -6.53 -2.63 1.86
N THR A 63 -5.97 -2.24 3.00
CA THR A 63 -6.18 -2.94 4.27
C THR A 63 -6.63 -1.96 5.35
N THR A 64 -7.66 -2.31 6.11
CA THR A 64 -8.16 -1.43 7.18
C THR A 64 -7.17 -1.31 8.35
N PRO A 65 -6.95 -0.10 8.90
CA PRO A 65 -6.19 0.10 10.12
C PRO A 65 -6.99 -0.34 11.36
N PHE A 66 -6.29 -0.82 12.39
CA PHE A 66 -6.84 -1.14 13.72
C PHE A 66 -6.53 -0.04 14.75
N SER A 67 -7.16 -0.10 15.93
CA SER A 67 -7.03 0.95 16.97
C SER A 67 -5.59 1.13 17.46
N ASP A 68 -4.78 0.08 17.37
CA ASP A 68 -3.39 0.05 17.82
C ASP A 68 -2.41 -0.38 16.70
N GLY A 69 -2.83 -0.31 15.43
CA GLY A 69 -1.95 -0.72 14.35
C GLY A 69 -2.53 -0.61 12.94
N VAL A 70 -1.73 -0.97 11.95
CA VAL A 70 -2.04 -0.85 10.52
C VAL A 70 -1.41 -1.99 9.76
N SER A 71 -2.08 -2.53 8.74
CA SER A 71 -1.45 -3.45 7.80
C SER A 71 -0.90 -2.67 6.60
N VAL A 72 0.37 -2.89 6.28
CA VAL A 72 1.08 -2.23 5.18
C VAL A 72 1.32 -3.25 4.08
N SER A 73 0.90 -2.96 2.85
CA SER A 73 1.20 -3.80 1.68
C SER A 73 2.13 -3.08 0.70
N TRP A 74 2.92 -3.85 -0.05
CA TRP A 74 3.78 -3.33 -1.12
C TRP A 74 4.09 -4.40 -2.18
N SER A 75 4.50 -3.93 -3.36
CA SER A 75 4.97 -4.77 -4.46
C SER A 75 6.45 -5.11 -4.30
N LYS A 76 6.86 -6.28 -4.82
CA LYS A 76 8.26 -6.69 -4.85
C LYS A 76 9.11 -5.64 -5.57
N ALA A 77 10.30 -5.37 -5.06
CA ALA A 77 11.25 -4.48 -5.70
C ALA A 77 11.67 -5.06 -7.05
N ASN A 78 11.35 -4.36 -8.13
CA ASN A 78 11.86 -4.65 -9.47
C ASN A 78 13.14 -3.85 -9.70
N ASN A 79 14.29 -4.51 -9.69
CA ASN A 79 15.56 -3.85 -10.02
C ASN A 79 16.27 -4.59 -11.17
N PRO A 80 15.91 -4.30 -12.44
CA PRO A 80 16.49 -4.99 -13.60
C PRO A 80 17.98 -4.67 -13.82
N GLN A 81 18.57 -3.76 -13.03
CA GLN A 81 19.98 -3.38 -13.10
C GLN A 81 20.85 -4.13 -12.07
N CYS A 82 20.26 -4.97 -11.21
CA CYS A 82 20.96 -5.69 -10.16
C CYS A 82 20.44 -7.13 -10.04
N ASP A 83 21.24 -8.11 -10.45
CA ASP A 83 20.91 -9.54 -10.41
C ASP A 83 20.95 -10.16 -9.01
N LEU A 84 21.10 -9.36 -7.96
CA LEU A 84 21.14 -9.86 -6.59
C LEU A 84 19.72 -10.09 -6.08
N PRO A 85 19.42 -11.29 -5.55
CA PRO A 85 18.09 -11.57 -5.01
C PRO A 85 17.79 -10.66 -3.82
N VAL A 86 16.57 -10.11 -3.81
CA VAL A 86 16.00 -9.51 -2.60
C VAL A 86 15.67 -10.63 -1.62
N THR A 87 16.10 -10.48 -0.38
CA THR A 87 16.02 -11.50 0.67
C THR A 87 15.07 -11.11 1.81
N ALA A 88 14.82 -9.82 1.99
CA ALA A 88 13.89 -9.32 3.00
C ALA A 88 13.37 -7.91 2.66
N TYR A 89 12.29 -7.54 3.32
CA TYR A 89 11.73 -6.20 3.35
C TYR A 89 11.50 -5.78 4.81
N ARG A 90 11.57 -4.48 5.08
CA ARG A 90 11.15 -3.91 6.35
C ARG A 90 10.30 -2.67 6.16
N VAL A 91 9.37 -2.50 7.09
CA VAL A 91 8.54 -1.32 7.25
C VAL A 91 9.17 -0.48 8.35
N ILE A 92 9.33 0.82 8.09
CA ILE A 92 9.94 1.78 9.01
C ILE A 92 9.11 3.06 9.09
N ASP A 93 9.27 3.84 10.15
CA ASP A 93 8.76 5.21 10.20
C ASP A 93 9.68 6.21 9.45
N ASP A 94 9.28 7.47 9.38
CA ASP A 94 10.09 8.54 8.73
C ASP A 94 11.45 8.73 9.42
N ASP A 95 11.55 8.50 10.74
CA ASP A 95 12.80 8.54 11.50
C ASP A 95 13.71 7.36 11.18
N GLY A 96 13.16 6.29 10.61
CA GLY A 96 13.87 5.06 10.21
C GLY A 96 13.85 3.98 11.28
N ASN A 97 13.01 4.10 12.31
CA ASN A 97 12.79 3.05 13.28
C ASN A 97 12.06 1.89 12.59
N GLU A 98 12.56 0.68 12.82
CA GLU A 98 11.94 -0.52 12.28
C GLU A 98 10.67 -0.86 13.03
N LEU A 99 9.59 -1.03 12.28
CA LEU A 99 8.26 -1.34 12.80
C LEU A 99 7.95 -2.82 12.59
N CYS A 100 8.34 -3.37 11.45
CA CYS A 100 8.28 -4.81 11.19
C CYS A 100 9.16 -5.22 10.00
N GLN A 101 9.40 -6.54 9.88
CA GLN A 101 10.22 -7.13 8.84
C GLN A 101 9.58 -8.42 8.31
N VAL A 102 9.65 -8.64 7.01
CA VAL A 102 9.24 -9.89 6.36
C VAL A 102 10.33 -10.41 5.43
N ALA A 103 10.42 -11.74 5.31
CA ALA A 103 11.30 -12.36 4.32
C ALA A 103 10.77 -12.08 2.90
N ALA A 104 11.66 -12.00 1.92
CA ALA A 104 11.24 -12.00 0.52
C ALA A 104 10.84 -13.43 0.16
N ASN A 105 9.57 -13.64 -0.13
CA ASN A 105 9.04 -14.88 -0.70
C ASN A 105 9.22 -14.90 -2.22
N ASP A 106 9.34 -16.12 -2.75
CA ASP A 106 9.48 -16.40 -4.19
C ASP A 106 8.13 -16.37 -4.93
N ASP A 107 7.01 -16.26 -4.20
CA ASP A 107 5.69 -16.11 -4.79
C ASP A 107 5.48 -14.69 -5.35
N ASP A 108 4.80 -14.60 -6.49
CA ASP A 108 4.53 -13.37 -7.27
C ASP A 108 3.42 -12.49 -6.63
N GLY A 109 3.16 -12.66 -5.33
CA GLY A 109 2.08 -12.03 -4.59
C GLY A 109 2.47 -10.72 -3.91
N ALA A 110 1.46 -9.90 -3.60
CA ALA A 110 1.62 -8.71 -2.76
C ALA A 110 2.23 -9.08 -1.39
N LEU A 111 3.24 -8.32 -0.97
CA LEU A 111 3.87 -8.46 0.34
C LEU A 111 3.13 -7.60 1.34
N TRP A 112 2.98 -8.07 2.57
CA TRP A 112 2.29 -7.31 3.61
C TRP A 112 2.94 -7.49 4.98
N CYS A 113 2.69 -6.55 5.87
CA CYS A 113 3.09 -6.62 7.27
C CYS A 113 2.15 -5.84 8.19
N ASP A 114 1.80 -6.43 9.33
CA ASP A 114 1.05 -5.77 10.40
C ASP A 114 1.99 -5.00 11.32
N VAL A 115 1.81 -3.69 11.37
CA VAL A 115 2.47 -2.79 12.32
C VAL A 115 1.54 -2.62 13.52
N THR A 116 1.96 -3.08 14.70
CA THR A 116 1.19 -3.03 15.95
C THR A 116 1.84 -2.11 16.99
N GLY A 117 1.12 -1.77 18.06
CA GLY A 117 1.62 -0.95 19.16
C GLY A 117 1.61 0.56 18.86
N LEU A 118 0.86 0.97 17.85
CA LEU A 118 0.68 2.37 17.48
C LEU A 118 -0.32 3.05 18.43
N GLN A 119 -0.14 4.35 18.64
CA GLN A 119 -1.09 5.14 19.42
C GLN A 119 -2.40 5.29 18.63
N PRO A 120 -3.57 5.15 19.27
CA PRO A 120 -4.86 5.40 18.63
C PRO A 120 -4.97 6.84 18.10
N SER A 121 -5.84 7.05 17.09
CA SER A 121 -6.12 8.37 16.50
C SER A 121 -4.86 9.17 16.11
N THR A 122 -3.79 8.49 15.68
CA THR A 122 -2.50 9.10 15.35
C THR A 122 -2.15 8.83 13.89
N SER A 123 -1.71 9.88 13.19
CA SER A 123 -1.20 9.73 11.82
C SER A 123 0.28 9.37 11.82
N TYR A 124 0.65 8.39 11.00
CA TYR A 124 2.01 7.91 10.81
C TYR A 124 2.43 8.04 9.34
N ASN A 125 3.68 8.38 9.10
CA ASN A 125 4.32 8.29 7.80
C ASN A 125 5.20 7.05 7.78
N ILE A 126 4.88 6.12 6.89
CA ILE A 126 5.51 4.81 6.84
C ILE A 126 6.22 4.60 5.51
N ARG A 127 7.38 3.95 5.55
CA ARG A 127 8.27 3.69 4.43
C ARG A 127 8.64 2.22 4.38
N VAL A 128 9.01 1.74 3.19
CA VAL A 128 9.51 0.36 3.00
C VAL A 128 10.96 0.40 2.51
N GLN A 129 11.78 -0.54 2.98
CA GLN A 129 13.12 -0.81 2.47
C GLN A 129 13.26 -2.29 2.09
N ALA A 130 14.06 -2.57 1.06
CA ALA A 130 14.41 -3.92 0.62
C ALA A 130 15.86 -4.24 1.00
N LYS A 131 16.16 -5.53 1.22
CA LYS A 131 17.52 -6.02 1.49
C LYS A 131 17.92 -7.02 0.41
N ASN A 132 19.03 -6.79 -0.26
CA ASN A 132 19.62 -7.78 -1.15
C ASN A 132 20.66 -8.65 -0.42
N SER A 133 21.08 -9.74 -1.04
CA SER A 133 22.03 -10.70 -0.45
C SER A 133 23.45 -10.15 -0.26
N ALA A 134 23.83 -9.03 -0.88
CA ALA A 134 25.20 -8.53 -0.87
C ALA A 134 25.43 -7.20 -0.12
N ALA A 135 24.39 -6.39 0.13
CA ALA A 135 24.54 -5.00 0.56
C ALA A 135 23.32 -4.47 1.32
N GLY A 136 23.31 -4.63 2.64
CA GLY A 136 22.51 -3.83 3.57
C GLY A 136 21.03 -3.60 3.21
N TRP A 137 20.43 -2.57 3.79
CA TRP A 137 19.09 -2.12 3.41
C TRP A 137 19.19 -1.06 2.30
N SER A 138 18.24 -1.07 1.36
CA SER A 138 18.07 -0.03 0.35
C SER A 138 17.84 1.35 0.99
N THR A 139 17.86 2.41 0.21
CA THR A 139 17.24 3.68 0.62
C THR A 139 15.74 3.50 0.88
N LYS A 140 15.13 4.40 1.65
CA LYS A 140 13.68 4.42 1.92
C LYS A 140 12.90 4.55 0.60
N SER A 141 11.68 4.02 0.55
CA SER A 141 10.74 4.28 -0.54
C SER A 141 10.58 5.78 -0.81
N SER A 142 10.47 6.16 -2.08
CA SER A 142 10.44 7.57 -2.53
C SER A 142 9.29 8.37 -1.90
N SER A 143 8.12 7.74 -1.74
CA SER A 143 6.95 8.32 -1.08
C SER A 143 6.60 7.58 0.22
N PRO A 144 6.23 8.28 1.30
CA PRO A 144 5.67 7.64 2.49
C PRO A 144 4.21 7.31 2.21
N VAL A 145 3.75 6.18 2.74
CA VAL A 145 2.31 5.95 2.88
C VAL A 145 1.88 6.61 4.18
N LYS A 146 0.92 7.53 4.09
CA LYS A 146 0.32 8.15 5.28
C LYS A 146 -0.82 7.26 5.77
N MET A 147 -0.72 6.79 7.01
CA MET A 147 -1.75 5.97 7.64
C MET A 147 -2.23 6.60 8.93
N SER A 148 -3.42 6.25 9.37
CA SER A 148 -3.97 6.72 10.65
C SER A 148 -4.63 5.55 11.38
N THR A 149 -4.29 5.39 12.65
CA THR A 149 -5.00 4.45 13.54
C THR A 149 -6.38 4.99 13.85
N ILE A 150 -7.34 4.09 14.08
CA ILE A 150 -8.70 4.45 14.49
C ILE A 150 -8.76 4.74 16.00
N ALA A 151 -9.89 5.30 16.46
CA ALA A 151 -10.13 5.44 17.89
C ALA A 151 -10.25 4.07 18.58
N SER A 152 -9.98 4.03 19.89
CA SER A 152 -10.14 2.84 20.74
C SER A 152 -11.59 2.44 20.95
#